data_AF-A0A4Y2HES7-F1
#
_entry.id   AF-A0A4Y2HES7-F1
#
_cell.length_a   1.000
_cell.length_b   1.000
_cell.length_c   1.000
_cell.angle_alpha   90.00
_cell.angle_beta   90.00
_cell.angle_gamma   90.00
#
_symmetry.space_group_name_H-M   'P 1'
#
loop_
_entity.id
_entity.type
_entity.pdbx_description
1 polymer ?
#
loop_
_entity_poly.entity_id
_entity_poly.type
_entity_poly.pdbx_seq_one_letter_code
_entity_poly.pdbx_strand_id
1 'polypeptide(L)'
;MEQVVLEGFPEDFSHPKMLTRMQSFWYWFWYIGLSIVHFIAHCIYVLFYCGTGKVVPTVKNPLLLKSATKLAEEIREGKLKCVDVVQAYINRILEVEPYINATVDCCFLDAMEEARKVDSLIASGQYTKEQLADTKPLLGVPFSVKVLLLVKGLRCTGGSKLFADLKAGDDSPSVALMKKAGHRHSNDQ
;
A
#
# COMPACT_ATOMS: atom_id res chain seq x y z
N MET A 1 66.48 -15.75 -56.18
CA MET A 1 67.02 -14.45 -55.74
C MET A 1 65.82 -13.52 -55.75
N GLU A 2 65.26 -13.06 -54.64
CA GLU A 2 65.89 -12.56 -53.42
C GLU A 2 64.82 -12.50 -52.31
N GLN A 3 65.23 -12.78 -51.06
CA GLN A 3 64.39 -12.67 -49.86
C GLN A 3 64.08 -11.20 -49.57
N VAL A 4 62.83 -10.85 -49.24
CA VAL A 4 62.54 -9.62 -48.48
C VAL A 4 61.59 -9.97 -47.33
N VAL A 5 62.26 -10.16 -46.20
CA VAL A 5 61.87 -10.05 -44.79
C VAL A 5 60.47 -9.48 -44.49
N LEU A 6 59.69 -10.27 -43.75
CA LEU A 6 58.49 -9.83 -43.03
C LEU A 6 58.91 -8.84 -41.92
N GLU A 7 58.71 -7.55 -42.13
CA GLU A 7 58.88 -6.54 -41.08
C GLU A 7 57.72 -6.60 -40.08
N GLY A 8 58.03 -7.11 -38.90
CA GLY A 8 57.54 -6.68 -37.58
C GLY A 8 56.08 -6.23 -37.43
N PHE A 9 55.23 -7.16 -37.01
CA PHE A 9 54.00 -6.84 -36.28
C PHE A 9 54.40 -6.24 -34.91
N PRO A 10 53.87 -5.08 -34.47
CA PRO A 10 54.18 -4.56 -33.15
C PRO A 10 53.48 -5.41 -32.08
N GLU A 11 54.26 -6.28 -31.43
CA GLU A 11 53.90 -6.86 -30.14
C GLU A 11 54.05 -5.80 -29.05
N ASP A 12 52.97 -5.07 -28.75
CA ASP A 12 52.79 -4.47 -27.42
C ASP A 12 51.36 -4.74 -26.95
N PHE A 13 51.20 -5.93 -26.40
CA PHE A 13 50.02 -6.37 -25.67
C PHE A 13 50.40 -6.73 -24.23
N SER A 14 51.21 -5.92 -23.55
CA SER A 14 51.23 -5.93 -22.08
C SER A 14 52.03 -4.75 -21.56
N HIS A 15 51.38 -3.80 -20.89
CA HIS A 15 51.80 -3.28 -19.58
C HIS A 15 50.74 -2.27 -19.12
N PRO A 16 50.05 -2.47 -17.97
CA PRO A 16 49.42 -1.35 -17.32
C PRO A 16 50.53 -0.35 -17.00
N LYS A 17 50.47 0.85 -17.60
CA LYS A 17 51.48 1.90 -17.38
C LYS A 17 51.68 2.06 -15.88
N MET A 18 52.86 1.66 -15.37
CA MET A 18 53.23 1.86 -13.98
C MET A 18 53.18 3.36 -13.72
N LEU A 19 52.13 3.81 -13.03
CA LEU A 19 52.01 5.18 -12.57
C LEU A 19 53.26 5.48 -11.73
N THR A 20 53.99 6.53 -12.11
CA THR A 20 55.18 6.96 -11.36
C THR A 20 54.82 7.09 -9.87
N ARG A 21 55.79 6.84 -8.98
CA ARG A 21 55.57 6.86 -7.52
C ARG A 21 54.89 8.14 -7.01
N MET A 22 55.06 9.25 -7.74
CA MET A 22 54.42 10.54 -7.49
C MET A 22 52.96 10.62 -8.01
N GLN A 23 52.65 10.01 -9.16
CA GLN A 23 51.28 9.91 -9.68
C GLN A 23 50.42 8.92 -8.87
N SER A 24 51.03 7.83 -8.41
CA SER A 24 50.36 6.86 -7.52
C SER A 24 49.99 7.48 -6.17
N PHE A 25 50.83 8.38 -5.64
CA PHE A 25 50.56 9.14 -4.42
C PHE A 25 49.36 10.08 -4.60
N TRP A 26 49.31 10.85 -5.69
CA TRP A 26 48.18 11.74 -5.98
C TRP A 26 46.88 10.97 -6.21
N TYR A 27 46.94 9.81 -6.89
CA TYR A 27 45.79 8.93 -7.05
C TYR A 27 45.26 8.44 -5.69
N TRP A 28 46.13 7.97 -4.79
CA TRP A 28 45.72 7.52 -3.45
C TRP A 28 45.18 8.67 -2.59
N PHE A 29 45.79 9.85 -2.67
CA PHE A 29 45.31 11.04 -1.98
C PHE A 29 43.89 11.42 -2.44
N TRP A 30 43.65 11.43 -3.76
CA TRP A 30 42.34 11.70 -4.34
C TRP A 30 41.31 10.62 -3.99
N TYR A 31 41.70 9.35 -4.05
CA TYR A 31 40.85 8.20 -3.70
C TYR A 31 40.42 8.22 -2.23
N ILE A 32 41.33 8.53 -1.31
CA ILE A 32 41.03 8.71 0.12
C ILE A 32 40.06 9.89 0.30
N GLY A 33 40.29 11.01 -0.37
CA GLY A 33 39.39 12.17 -0.34
C GLY A 33 37.95 11.83 -0.76
N LEU A 34 37.79 11.16 -1.91
CA LEU A 34 36.48 10.69 -2.40
C LEU A 34 35.83 9.66 -1.46
N SER A 35 36.62 8.76 -0.89
CA SER A 35 36.13 7.76 0.05
C SER A 35 35.61 8.40 1.34
N ILE A 36 36.29 9.45 1.85
CA ILE A 36 35.84 10.24 3.00
C ILE A 36 34.54 10.98 2.68
N VAL A 37 34.44 11.61 1.50
CA VAL A 37 33.21 12.29 1.08
C VAL A 37 32.04 11.32 0.98
N HIS A 38 32.24 10.15 0.39
CA HIS A 38 31.20 9.12 0.30
C HIS A 38 30.81 8.60 1.69
N PHE A 39 31.78 8.38 2.58
CA PHE A 39 31.52 7.96 3.96
C PHE A 39 30.73 9.01 4.74
N ILE A 40 31.11 10.30 4.64
CA ILE A 40 30.38 11.41 5.27
C ILE A 40 28.96 11.51 4.68
N ALA A 41 28.81 11.43 3.36
CA ALA A 41 27.50 11.46 2.71
C ALA A 41 26.62 10.28 3.16
N HIS A 42 27.20 9.09 3.32
CA HIS A 42 26.50 7.91 3.84
C HIS A 42 26.14 8.09 5.32
N CYS A 43 27.02 8.63 6.16
CA CYS A 43 26.72 8.94 7.56
C CYS A 43 25.61 9.98 7.69
N ILE A 44 25.65 11.06 6.90
CA ILE A 44 24.60 12.07 6.82
C ILE A 44 23.30 11.39 6.34
N TYR A 45 23.34 10.60 5.27
CA TYR A 45 22.18 9.88 4.76
C TYR A 45 21.58 8.95 5.83
N VAL A 46 22.39 8.18 6.55
CA VAL A 46 21.91 7.34 7.66
C VAL A 46 21.32 8.20 8.77
N LEU A 47 21.97 9.28 9.18
CA LEU A 47 21.43 10.14 10.24
C LEU A 47 20.11 10.84 9.84
N PHE A 48 19.95 11.20 8.57
CA PHE A 48 18.73 11.85 8.05
C PHE A 48 17.61 10.87 7.68
N TYR A 49 17.94 9.70 7.14
CA TYR A 49 16.97 8.75 6.58
C TYR A 49 16.77 7.49 7.42
N CYS A 50 17.73 7.08 8.28
CA CYS A 50 17.45 6.12 9.35
C CYS A 50 16.80 6.86 10.53
N GLY A 51 15.61 7.40 10.29
CA GLY A 51 14.73 7.85 11.36
C GLY A 51 14.29 6.68 12.23
N THR A 52 14.11 6.92 13.53
CA THR A 52 13.41 5.99 14.42
C THR A 52 12.00 5.79 13.85
N GLY A 53 11.73 4.59 13.33
CA GLY A 53 10.41 4.27 12.79
C GLY A 53 9.34 4.55 13.83
N LYS A 54 8.30 5.31 13.45
CA LYS A 54 7.18 5.58 14.35
C LYS A 54 6.52 4.24 14.69
N VAL A 55 6.48 3.89 15.97
CA VAL A 55 5.86 2.64 16.42
C VAL A 55 4.35 2.79 16.39
N VAL A 56 3.68 1.91 15.66
CA VAL A 56 2.21 1.88 15.59
C VAL A 56 1.65 1.42 16.94
N PRO A 57 0.66 2.11 17.53
CA PRO A 57 0.05 1.69 18.79
C PRO A 57 -0.59 0.30 18.66
N THR A 58 -0.54 -0.48 19.73
CA THR A 58 -1.12 -1.84 19.76
C THR A 58 -2.63 -1.80 19.62
N VAL A 59 -3.20 -2.90 19.10
CA VAL A 59 -4.65 -3.03 18.92
C VAL A 59 -5.32 -3.24 20.29
N LYS A 60 -6.23 -2.34 20.66
CA LYS A 60 -6.96 -2.39 21.94
C LYS A 60 -8.34 -3.03 21.82
N ASN A 61 -9.04 -2.80 20.70
CA ASN A 61 -10.39 -3.30 20.51
C ASN A 61 -10.37 -4.74 19.94
N PRO A 62 -10.92 -5.75 20.64
CA PRO A 62 -10.89 -7.14 20.18
C PRO A 62 -11.70 -7.37 18.90
N LEU A 63 -12.66 -6.49 18.55
CA LEU A 63 -13.39 -6.57 17.28
C LEU A 63 -12.46 -6.52 16.07
N LEU A 64 -11.37 -5.75 16.17
CA LEU A 64 -10.38 -5.57 15.10
C LEU A 64 -9.52 -6.82 14.86
N LEU A 65 -9.57 -7.80 15.76
CA LEU A 65 -8.83 -9.06 15.69
C LEU A 65 -9.70 -10.23 15.23
N LYS A 66 -11.00 -10.02 15.03
CA LYS A 66 -11.91 -11.06 14.52
C LYS A 66 -11.75 -11.24 13.01
N SER A 67 -11.96 -12.45 12.52
CA SER A 67 -11.99 -12.71 11.08
C SER A 67 -13.24 -12.08 10.44
N ALA A 68 -13.14 -11.75 9.15
CA ALA A 68 -14.27 -11.23 8.38
C ALA A 68 -15.50 -12.15 8.42
N THR A 69 -15.29 -13.47 8.30
CA THR A 69 -16.37 -14.47 8.35
C THR A 69 -17.09 -14.46 9.70
N LYS A 70 -16.35 -14.36 10.80
CA LYS A 70 -16.89 -14.32 12.15
C LYS A 70 -17.64 -13.01 12.42
N LEU A 71 -17.12 -11.88 11.95
CA LEU A 71 -17.83 -10.60 12.04
C LEU A 71 -19.16 -10.66 11.27
N ALA A 72 -19.15 -11.15 10.03
CA ALA A 72 -20.36 -11.27 9.23
C ALA A 72 -21.40 -12.20 9.89
N GLU A 73 -20.95 -13.32 10.46
CA GLU A 73 -21.80 -14.25 11.21
C GLU A 73 -22.42 -13.58 12.45
N GLU A 74 -21.61 -13.00 13.33
CA GLU A 74 -22.09 -12.35 14.56
C GLU A 74 -23.01 -11.14 14.26
N ILE A 75 -22.77 -10.41 13.17
CA ILE A 75 -23.65 -9.35 12.68
C ILE A 75 -24.98 -9.95 12.21
N ARG A 76 -24.99 -10.99 11.35
CA ARG A 76 -26.22 -11.67 10.90
C ARG A 76 -27.03 -12.25 12.06
N GLU A 77 -26.36 -12.72 13.10
CA GLU A 77 -27.00 -13.23 14.31
C GLU A 77 -27.56 -12.12 15.22
N GLY A 78 -27.22 -10.86 14.98
CA GLY A 78 -27.59 -9.72 15.81
C GLY A 78 -26.79 -9.63 17.12
N LYS A 79 -25.70 -10.40 17.26
CA LYS A 79 -24.80 -10.35 18.43
C LYS A 79 -23.92 -9.09 18.42
N LEU A 80 -23.62 -8.58 17.23
CA LEU A 80 -22.91 -7.31 17.01
C LEU A 80 -23.74 -6.40 16.12
N LYS A 81 -23.70 -5.10 16.40
CA LYS A 81 -24.20 -4.08 15.47
C LYS A 81 -23.12 -3.74 14.45
N CYS A 82 -23.52 -3.65 13.18
CA CYS A 82 -22.66 -3.23 12.09
C CYS A 82 -22.07 -1.85 12.35
N VAL A 83 -22.87 -0.91 12.88
CA VAL A 83 -22.40 0.45 13.22
C VAL A 83 -21.24 0.42 14.22
N ASP A 84 -21.30 -0.43 15.24
CA ASP A 84 -20.24 -0.54 16.25
C ASP A 84 -18.95 -1.10 15.65
N VAL A 85 -19.07 -2.07 14.73
CA VAL A 85 -17.93 -2.63 13.99
C VAL A 85 -17.30 -1.56 13.10
N VAL A 86 -18.07 -0.87 12.26
CA VAL A 86 -17.55 0.18 11.38
C VAL A 86 -16.90 1.31 12.18
N GLN A 87 -17.52 1.75 13.27
CA GLN A 87 -16.98 2.79 14.14
C GLN A 87 -15.64 2.35 14.76
N ALA A 88 -15.50 1.08 15.17
CA ALA A 88 -14.24 0.56 15.69
C ALA A 88 -13.11 0.63 14.64
N TYR A 89 -13.40 0.29 13.38
CA TYR A 89 -12.42 0.40 12.29
C TYR A 89 -12.08 1.86 11.97
N ILE A 90 -13.06 2.76 11.92
CA ILE A 90 -12.83 4.20 11.70
C ILE A 90 -11.91 4.76 12.79
N ASN A 91 -12.19 4.47 14.06
CA ASN A 91 -11.37 4.90 15.18
C ASN A 91 -9.93 4.40 15.06
N ARG A 92 -9.75 3.14 14.62
CA ARG A 92 -8.43 2.57 14.40
C ARG A 92 -7.69 3.24 13.25
N ILE A 93 -8.37 3.53 12.15
CA ILE A 93 -7.79 4.25 11.02
C ILE A 93 -7.29 5.61 11.50
N LEU A 94 -8.13 6.38 12.21
CA LEU A 94 -7.75 7.69 12.75
C LEU A 94 -6.55 7.63 13.72
N GLU A 95 -6.44 6.56 14.51
CA GLU A 95 -5.31 6.35 15.43
C GLU A 95 -4.00 6.02 14.68
N VAL A 96 -4.06 5.26 13.59
CA VAL A 96 -2.88 4.69 12.92
C VAL A 96 -2.43 5.47 11.69
N GLU A 97 -3.33 6.17 11.02
CA GLU A 97 -3.04 6.90 9.78
C GLU A 97 -1.83 7.84 9.88
N PRO A 98 -1.61 8.61 10.97
CA PRO A 98 -0.43 9.48 11.11
C PRO A 98 0.93 8.76 11.13
N TYR A 99 0.91 7.44 11.32
CA TYR A 99 2.09 6.58 11.39
C TYR A 99 2.43 5.96 10.03
N ILE A 100 1.42 5.55 9.25
CA ILE A 100 1.62 4.74 8.05
C ILE A 100 1.15 5.40 6.75
N ASN A 101 0.29 6.42 6.83
CA ASN A 101 -0.28 7.13 5.68
C ASN A 101 -0.84 6.16 4.60
N ALA A 102 -1.77 5.28 4.99
CA ALA A 102 -2.28 4.18 4.19
C ALA A 102 -3.62 4.47 3.49
N THR A 103 -4.36 5.49 3.90
CA THR A 103 -5.68 5.82 3.35
C THR A 103 -5.60 7.10 2.51
N VAL A 104 -6.16 7.07 1.30
CA VAL A 104 -6.16 8.21 0.38
C VAL A 104 -7.44 9.03 0.54
N ASP A 105 -8.58 8.34 0.48
CA ASP A 105 -9.90 8.93 0.71
C ASP A 105 -10.60 8.17 1.84
N CYS A 106 -11.20 8.92 2.77
CA CYS A 106 -11.92 8.38 3.91
C CYS A 106 -13.43 8.54 3.70
N CYS A 107 -14.11 7.48 3.26
CA CYS A 107 -15.56 7.46 3.05
C CYS A 107 -16.36 7.19 4.35
N PHE A 108 -15.94 7.79 5.47
CA PHE A 108 -16.47 7.44 6.81
C PHE A 108 -17.97 7.70 6.95
N LEU A 109 -18.48 8.79 6.38
CA LEU A 109 -19.92 9.11 6.46
C LEU A 109 -20.76 8.09 5.70
N ASP A 110 -20.37 7.77 4.47
CA ASP A 110 -21.06 6.78 3.64
C ASP A 110 -21.01 5.40 4.27
N ALA A 111 -19.85 5.00 4.81
CA ALA A 111 -19.68 3.72 5.50
C ALA A 111 -20.58 3.60 6.75
N MET A 112 -20.71 4.68 7.53
CA MET A 112 -21.59 4.70 8.70
C MET A 112 -23.07 4.64 8.30
N GLU A 113 -23.45 5.29 7.21
CA GLU A 113 -24.82 5.24 6.71
C GLU A 113 -25.18 3.86 6.15
N GLU A 114 -24.26 3.23 5.41
CA GLU A 114 -24.42 1.84 4.95
C GLU A 114 -24.52 0.87 6.14
N ALA A 115 -23.73 1.08 7.21
CA ALA A 115 -23.81 0.27 8.42
C ALA A 115 -25.18 0.35 9.11
N ARG A 116 -25.78 1.56 9.21
CA ARG A 116 -27.13 1.73 9.77
C ARG A 116 -28.20 1.00 8.95
N LYS A 117 -28.06 0.98 7.63
CA LYS A 117 -28.97 0.25 6.74
C LYS A 117 -28.86 -1.26 6.94
N VAL A 118 -27.65 -1.78 7.14
CA VAL A 118 -27.44 -3.19 7.50
C VAL A 118 -28.11 -3.53 8.83
N ASP A 119 -27.91 -2.71 9.86
CA ASP A 119 -28.53 -2.94 11.17
C ASP A 119 -30.06 -2.88 11.09
N SER A 120 -30.60 -1.95 10.29
CA SER A 120 -32.05 -1.85 10.05
C SER A 120 -32.59 -3.08 9.28
N LEU A 121 -31.84 -3.59 8.31
CA LEU A 121 -32.19 -4.79 7.55
C LEU A 121 -32.28 -6.01 8.48
N ILE A 122 -31.31 -6.17 9.40
CA ILE A 122 -31.31 -7.26 10.37
C ILE A 122 -32.46 -7.12 11.36
N ALA A 123 -32.69 -5.89 11.86
CA ALA A 123 -33.79 -5.60 12.78
C ALA A 123 -35.18 -5.81 12.15
N SER A 124 -35.32 -5.61 10.84
CA SER A 124 -36.58 -5.84 10.12
C SER A 124 -37.01 -7.32 10.11
N GLY A 125 -36.06 -8.25 10.27
CA GLY A 125 -36.33 -9.69 10.19
C GLY A 125 -36.80 -10.18 8.82
N GLN A 126 -36.68 -9.35 7.76
CA GLN A 126 -37.19 -9.64 6.43
C GLN A 126 -36.50 -10.85 5.76
N TYR A 127 -35.25 -11.13 6.14
CA TYR A 127 -34.45 -12.22 5.58
C TYR A 127 -34.06 -13.19 6.68
N THR A 128 -34.06 -14.50 6.38
CA THR A 128 -33.51 -15.49 7.31
C THR A 128 -31.99 -15.39 7.36
N LYS A 129 -31.39 -15.93 8.42
CA LYS A 129 -29.93 -15.90 8.61
C LYS A 129 -29.20 -16.65 7.50
N GLU A 130 -29.77 -17.76 7.05
CA GLU A 130 -29.26 -18.61 5.97
C GLU A 130 -29.35 -17.88 4.62
N GLN A 131 -30.48 -17.23 4.34
CA GLN A 131 -30.63 -16.39 3.14
C GLN A 131 -29.61 -15.25 3.12
N LEU A 132 -29.35 -14.61 4.26
CA LEU A 132 -28.31 -13.58 4.36
C LEU A 132 -26.91 -14.16 4.21
N ALA A 133 -26.64 -15.37 4.70
CA ALA A 133 -25.34 -16.02 4.51
C ALA A 133 -25.06 -16.33 3.03
N ASP A 134 -26.06 -16.81 2.29
CA ASP A 134 -25.92 -17.15 0.88
C ASP A 134 -25.87 -15.91 -0.03
N THR A 135 -26.76 -14.93 0.22
CA THR A 135 -26.86 -13.74 -0.65
C THR A 135 -25.87 -12.64 -0.27
N LYS A 136 -25.50 -12.54 1.01
CA LYS A 136 -24.63 -11.49 1.56
C LYS A 136 -23.61 -12.09 2.54
N PRO A 137 -22.66 -12.91 2.04
CA PRO A 137 -21.71 -13.62 2.89
C PRO A 137 -20.83 -12.69 3.74
N LEU A 138 -20.61 -11.44 3.30
CA LEU A 138 -19.79 -10.43 3.97
C LEU A 138 -20.63 -9.29 4.58
N LEU A 139 -21.88 -9.58 4.98
CA LEU A 139 -22.81 -8.59 5.50
C LEU A 139 -22.19 -7.71 6.59
N GLY A 140 -22.14 -6.40 6.35
CA GLY A 140 -21.66 -5.41 7.33
C GLY A 140 -20.15 -5.43 7.61
N VAL A 141 -19.34 -6.18 6.86
CA VAL A 141 -17.89 -6.24 7.05
C VAL A 141 -17.21 -5.08 6.29
N PRO A 142 -16.45 -4.19 6.97
CA PRO A 142 -15.67 -3.16 6.30
C PRO A 142 -14.55 -3.76 5.44
N PHE A 143 -14.29 -3.15 4.29
CA PHE A 143 -13.16 -3.52 3.43
C PHE A 143 -12.49 -2.27 2.86
N SER A 144 -11.19 -2.39 2.58
CA SER A 144 -10.42 -1.36 1.88
C SER A 144 -10.24 -1.74 0.41
N VAL A 145 -10.13 -0.73 -0.44
CA VAL A 145 -9.89 -0.89 -1.87
C VAL A 145 -8.61 -0.17 -2.23
N LYS A 146 -7.71 -0.85 -2.95
CA LYS A 146 -6.50 -0.21 -3.47
C LYS A 146 -6.91 0.89 -4.45
N VAL A 147 -6.31 2.08 -4.34
CA VAL A 147 -6.55 3.30 -5.19
C VAL A 147 -6.20 3.13 -6.68
N LEU A 148 -6.07 1.89 -7.13
CA LEU A 148 -5.94 1.45 -8.52
C LEU A 148 -7.28 0.96 -9.09
N LEU A 149 -8.21 0.53 -8.23
CA LEU A 149 -9.53 0.06 -8.63
C LEU A 149 -10.53 1.20 -8.56
N LEU A 150 -11.44 1.23 -9.54
CA LEU A 150 -12.49 2.23 -9.62
C LEU A 150 -13.53 2.01 -8.51
N VAL A 151 -13.79 3.07 -7.76
CA VAL A 151 -14.89 3.16 -6.78
C VAL A 151 -15.64 4.46 -7.06
N LYS A 152 -16.92 4.36 -7.42
CA LYS A 152 -17.77 5.48 -7.83
C LYS A 152 -17.68 6.64 -6.82
N GLY A 153 -17.28 7.81 -7.31
CA GLY A 153 -17.16 9.04 -6.53
C GLY A 153 -15.84 9.23 -5.77
N LEU A 154 -14.98 8.21 -5.68
CA LEU A 154 -13.67 8.29 -5.02
C LEU A 154 -12.52 8.43 -6.03
N ARG A 155 -11.34 8.81 -5.53
CA ARG A 155 -10.15 8.98 -6.36
C ARG A 155 -9.61 7.63 -6.85
N CYS A 156 -9.10 7.64 -8.08
CA CYS A 156 -8.37 6.54 -8.68
C CYS A 156 -7.04 7.06 -9.24
N THR A 157 -6.07 7.31 -8.34
CA THR A 157 -4.79 7.96 -8.68
C THR A 157 -3.72 6.99 -9.19
N GLY A 158 -3.88 5.68 -8.94
CA GLY A 158 -2.85 4.69 -9.24
C GLY A 158 -1.49 4.95 -8.55
N GLY A 159 -1.46 5.81 -7.52
CA GLY A 159 -0.23 6.24 -6.86
C GLY A 159 0.59 7.29 -7.63
N SER A 160 0.05 7.86 -8.72
CA SER A 160 0.72 8.89 -9.52
C SER A 160 0.12 10.27 -9.27
N LYS A 161 1.01 11.28 -9.15
CA LYS A 161 0.60 12.68 -9.05
C LYS A 161 -0.12 13.19 -10.29
N LEU A 162 0.13 12.59 -11.46
CA LEU A 162 -0.54 12.96 -12.70
C LEU A 162 -2.06 12.72 -12.65
N PHE A 163 -2.50 11.79 -11.81
CA PHE A 163 -3.90 11.40 -11.68
C PHE A 163 -4.48 11.80 -10.31
N ALA A 164 -3.87 12.76 -9.61
CA ALA A 164 -4.27 13.15 -8.25
C ALA A 164 -5.75 13.58 -8.13
N ASP A 165 -6.28 14.20 -9.19
CA ASP A 165 -7.66 14.71 -9.24
C ASP A 165 -8.62 13.79 -9.99
N LEU A 166 -8.16 12.64 -10.48
CA LEU A 166 -9.00 11.68 -11.20
C LEU A 166 -9.95 10.99 -10.23
N LYS A 167 -11.26 11.18 -10.44
CA LYS A 167 -12.33 10.46 -9.72
C LYS A 167 -13.02 9.46 -10.65
N ALA A 168 -13.35 8.29 -10.11
CA ALA A 168 -14.04 7.26 -10.86
C ALA A 168 -15.54 7.58 -10.99
N GLY A 169 -16.08 7.42 -12.21
CA GLY A 169 -17.52 7.56 -12.48
C GLY A 169 -18.33 6.35 -12.01
N ASP A 170 -17.74 5.17 -12.08
CA ASP A 170 -18.39 3.89 -11.75
C ASP A 170 -17.49 2.97 -10.91
N ASP A 171 -18.09 1.93 -10.34
CA ASP A 171 -17.37 0.88 -9.63
C ASP A 171 -16.74 -0.11 -10.62
N SER A 172 -15.53 -0.59 -10.32
CA SER A 172 -14.94 -1.71 -11.06
C SER A 172 -15.72 -3.01 -10.76
N PRO A 173 -15.73 -4.00 -11.68
CA PRO A 173 -16.53 -5.23 -11.50
C PRO A 173 -16.28 -5.96 -10.17
N SER A 174 -15.02 -6.04 -9.74
CA SER A 174 -14.63 -6.65 -8.47
C SER A 174 -15.13 -5.85 -7.26
N VAL A 175 -15.09 -4.51 -7.30
CA VAL A 175 -15.67 -3.65 -6.26
C VAL A 175 -17.19 -3.80 -6.20
N ALA A 176 -17.86 -3.83 -7.35
CA ALA A 176 -19.32 -4.01 -7.42
C ALA A 176 -19.75 -5.36 -6.81
N LEU A 177 -19.02 -6.44 -7.10
CA LEU A 177 -19.27 -7.76 -6.51
C LEU A 177 -19.05 -7.77 -4.99
N MET A 178 -17.98 -7.13 -4.51
CA MET A 178 -17.72 -7.01 -3.07
C MET A 178 -18.81 -6.22 -2.35
N LYS A 179 -19.22 -5.08 -2.92
CA LYS A 179 -20.33 -4.28 -2.38
C LYS A 179 -21.64 -5.08 -2.36
N LYS A 180 -21.93 -5.86 -3.41
CA LYS A 180 -23.11 -6.76 -3.48
C LYS A 180 -23.08 -7.85 -2.41
N ALA A 181 -21.92 -8.42 -2.13
CA ALA A 181 -21.74 -9.44 -1.09
C ALA A 181 -21.86 -8.89 0.34
N GLY A 182 -21.65 -7.58 0.53
CA GLY A 182 -21.69 -6.92 1.84
C GLY A 182 -23.00 -6.20 2.15
N HIS A 183 -23.53 -5.39 1.25
CA HIS A 183 -24.74 -4.60 1.56
C HIS A 183 -25.43 -4.05 0.32
N ARG A 184 -24.65 -3.53 -0.63
CA ARG A 184 -25.16 -2.71 -1.73
C ARG A 184 -25.77 -3.58 -2.82
N HIS A 185 -27.10 -3.68 -2.82
CA HIS A 185 -27.82 -3.96 -4.05
C HIS A 185 -27.96 -2.64 -4.81
N SER A 186 -26.97 -2.26 -5.62
CA SER A 186 -27.18 -1.16 -6.57
C SER A 186 -28.05 -1.66 -7.72
N ASN A 187 -29.36 -1.68 -7.49
CA ASN A 187 -30.29 -1.41 -8.58
C ASN A 187 -30.39 0.10 -8.71
N ASP A 188 -29.30 0.72 -9.18
CA ASP A 188 -29.44 1.96 -9.93
C ASP A 188 -29.61 1.49 -11.37
N GLN A 189 -30.82 1.71 -11.89
CA GLN A 189 -31.19 1.51 -13.29
C GLN A 189 -30.32 2.35 -14.23
#